data_AF-A0A4P7A419-F1
#
_entry.id   AF-A0A4P7A419-F1
#
_cell.length_a   1.000
_cell.length_b   1.000
_cell.length_c   1.000
_cell.angle_alpha   90.00
_cell.angle_beta   90.00
_cell.angle_gamma   90.00
#
_symmetry.space_group_name_H-M   'P 1'
#
loop_
_entity.id
_entity.type
_entity.pdbx_description
1 polymer ?
#
loop_
_entity_poly.entity_id
_entity_poly.type
_entity_poly.pdbx_seq_one_letter_code
_entity_poly.pdbx_strand_id
1 'polypeptide(L)'
;MTRDKRNRITSCGKRLFKKAPSFRDKYSETTGTTEFKYSETNANGKLIIKKTYLDPFLDMFNSEILSYRLSERPNAKVIMDALDEAIEIAKGCTYRTTLLSNQGWAYQMKSYVKKLKNNGIFQSMSRKRKLSG
;
A
#
# COMPACT_ATOMS: atom_id res chain seq x y z
N MET A 1 -5.77 27.26 7.75
CA MET A 1 -4.87 27.32 6.59
C MET A 1 -5.41 26.44 5.48
N THR A 2 -5.91 27.07 4.42
CA THR A 2 -6.56 26.42 3.28
C THR A 2 -5.56 25.89 2.25
N ARG A 3 -5.78 24.63 1.85
CA ARG A 3 -5.43 23.99 0.58
C ARG A 3 -3.96 24.06 0.14
N ASP A 4 -3.31 22.89 0.14
CA ASP A 4 -2.60 22.46 -1.06
C ASP A 4 -3.26 21.21 -1.64
N LYS A 5 -3.91 21.39 -2.79
CA LYS A 5 -4.53 20.34 -3.62
C LYS A 5 -3.62 20.01 -4.81
N ARG A 6 -2.30 20.12 -4.68
CA ARG A 6 -1.32 19.79 -5.71
C ARG A 6 -0.31 18.75 -5.22
N ASN A 7 -0.76 17.51 -5.14
CA ASN A 7 0.10 16.37 -5.42
C ASN A 7 -0.68 15.40 -6.30
N ARG A 8 -0.87 15.79 -7.57
CA ARG A 8 -1.34 14.89 -8.62
C ARG A 8 -0.16 14.01 -9.00
N ILE A 9 0.06 12.93 -8.27
CA ILE A 9 0.93 11.84 -8.72
C ILE A 9 0.15 11.10 -9.80
N THR A 10 0.50 11.35 -11.06
CA THR A 10 -0.06 10.67 -12.22
C THR A 10 0.64 9.33 -12.42
N SER A 11 0.32 8.32 -11.62
CA SER A 11 0.61 6.94 -12.00
C SER A 11 -0.61 6.37 -12.73
N CYS A 12 -0.33 5.54 -13.73
CA CYS A 12 -1.24 4.98 -14.74
C CYS A 12 -1.77 5.87 -15.89
N GLY A 13 -1.95 7.19 -15.74
CA GLY A 13 -2.69 7.98 -16.75
C GLY A 13 -1.93 8.68 -17.89
N LYS A 14 -0.62 8.97 -17.79
CA LYS A 14 0.04 9.90 -18.74
C LYS A 14 1.36 9.45 -19.37
N ARG A 15 1.83 8.22 -19.16
CA ARG A 15 3.10 7.73 -19.73
C ARG A 15 3.01 6.33 -20.38
N LEU A 16 1.86 5.94 -20.92
CA LEU A 16 1.70 4.64 -21.58
C LEU A 16 1.81 4.68 -23.12
N PHE A 17 2.29 5.77 -23.73
CA PHE A 17 2.65 5.78 -25.15
C PHE A 17 4.18 5.73 -25.32
N LYS A 18 4.73 4.51 -25.30
CA LYS A 18 5.87 4.03 -26.11
C LYS A 18 6.22 2.60 -25.68
N LYS A 19 5.47 1.63 -26.26
CA LYS A 19 5.69 0.17 -26.32
C LYS A 19 6.42 -0.53 -25.15
N ALA A 20 5.73 -1.51 -24.55
CA ALA A 20 6.04 -2.91 -24.83
C ALA A 20 4.90 -3.88 -24.42
N PRO A 21 4.39 -4.73 -25.32
CA PRO A 21 3.46 -5.81 -24.96
C PRO A 21 4.19 -7.17 -24.82
N SER A 22 3.50 -8.13 -24.18
CA SER A 22 3.85 -9.55 -23.86
C SER A 22 4.39 -9.78 -22.43
N PHE A 23 3.62 -10.55 -21.65
CA PHE A 23 3.62 -10.67 -20.16
C PHE A 23 3.38 -9.35 -19.38
N ARG A 24 3.50 -8.23 -20.11
CA ARG A 24 3.56 -6.81 -19.77
C ARG A 24 2.22 -6.08 -19.65
N ASP A 25 1.10 -6.79 -19.55
CA ASP A 25 -0.26 -6.20 -19.47
C ASP A 25 -0.88 -6.32 -18.06
N LYS A 26 -0.04 -6.45 -17.03
CA LYS A 26 -0.45 -6.54 -15.63
C LYS A 26 0.17 -5.40 -14.85
N TYR A 27 -0.68 -4.57 -14.26
CA TYR A 27 -0.27 -3.59 -13.27
C TYR A 27 -0.14 -4.30 -11.91
N SER A 28 0.92 -4.04 -11.15
CA SER A 28 1.07 -4.65 -9.84
C SER A 28 1.47 -3.65 -8.77
N GLU A 29 0.77 -3.74 -7.65
CA GLU A 29 1.02 -2.92 -6.46
C GLU A 29 1.53 -3.81 -5.34
N THR A 30 2.46 -3.35 -4.51
CA THR A 30 2.86 -4.08 -3.29
C THR A 30 2.41 -3.32 -2.05
N THR A 31 1.88 -4.06 -1.07
CA THR A 31 1.54 -3.54 0.26
C THR A 31 2.08 -4.43 1.37
N GLY A 32 2.54 -3.80 2.45
CA GLY A 32 2.99 -4.49 3.65
C GLY A 32 3.21 -3.53 4.80
N THR A 33 2.78 -3.91 6.00
CA THR A 33 3.00 -3.12 7.21
C THR A 33 4.44 -3.25 7.68
N THR A 34 5.18 -2.13 7.75
CA THR A 34 6.54 -2.07 8.28
C THR A 34 6.56 -1.40 9.64
N GLU A 35 7.06 -2.10 10.67
CA GLU A 35 7.28 -1.54 12.02
C GLU A 35 8.63 -0.82 12.06
N PHE A 36 8.60 0.46 12.45
CA PHE A 36 9.75 1.28 12.78
C PHE A 36 9.77 1.54 14.29
N LYS A 37 10.96 1.48 14.88
CA LYS A 37 11.21 1.89 16.27
C LYS A 37 12.04 3.16 16.24
N TYR A 38 11.65 4.14 17.05
CA TYR A 38 12.41 5.36 17.24
C TYR A 38 12.51 5.69 18.72
N SER A 39 13.53 6.44 19.07
CA SER A 39 13.79 6.85 20.45
C SER A 39 13.53 8.33 20.60
N GLU A 40 12.83 8.70 21.67
CA GLU A 40 12.55 10.08 22.03
C GLU A 40 12.98 10.30 23.48
N THR A 41 13.41 11.50 23.84
CA THR A 41 13.70 11.87 25.22
C THR A 41 12.47 12.52 25.82
N ASN A 42 11.96 11.99 26.93
CA ASN A 42 10.83 12.60 27.61
C ASN A 42 11.25 13.88 28.36
N ALA A 43 10.28 14.64 28.88
CA ALA A 43 10.52 15.87 29.64
C ALA A 43 11.44 15.70 30.86
N ASN A 44 11.62 14.47 31.34
CA ASN A 44 12.44 14.13 32.51
C ASN A 44 13.85 13.62 32.11
N GLY A 45 14.24 13.75 30.84
CA GLY A 45 15.56 13.31 30.34
C GLY A 45 15.70 11.80 30.11
N LYS A 46 14.62 11.02 30.23
CA LYS A 46 14.63 9.56 30.02
C LYS A 46 14.32 9.22 28.57
N LEU A 47 15.14 8.32 28.00
CA LEU A 47 14.91 7.76 26.68
C LEU A 47 13.70 6.80 26.69
N ILE A 48 12.74 7.03 25.81
CA ILE A 48 11.58 6.17 25.55
C ILE A 48 11.65 5.65 24.12
N ILE A 49 11.38 4.36 23.96
CA ILE A 49 11.28 3.72 22.65
C ILE A 49 9.82 3.72 22.23
N LYS A 50 9.52 4.34 21.09
CA LYS A 50 8.21 4.36 20.47
C LYS A 50 8.21 3.53 19.19
N LYS A 51 7.02 3.12 18.77
CA LYS A 51 6.78 2.37 17.55
C LYS A 51 5.95 3.20 16.58
N THR A 52 6.17 2.99 15.30
CA THR A 52 5.35 3.51 14.22
C THR A 52 5.26 2.48 13.12
N TYR A 53 4.09 2.37 12.52
CA TYR A 53 3.76 1.42 11.48
C TYR A 53 3.50 2.20 10.20
N LEU A 54 4.22 1.84 9.14
CA LEU A 54 4.05 2.37 7.80
C LEU A 54 3.32 1.33 6.96
N ASP A 55 2.26 1.74 6.28
CA ASP A 55 1.50 0.94 5.33
C ASP A 55 1.57 1.61 3.95
N PRO A 56 2.59 1.31 3.12
CA PRO A 56 2.73 1.89 1.79
C PRO A 56 2.08 1.01 0.71
N PHE A 57 1.48 1.65 -0.29
CA PHE A 57 1.03 1.06 -1.55
C PHE A 57 1.97 1.51 -2.66
N LEU A 58 2.77 0.57 -3.18
CA LEU A 58 3.85 0.84 -4.12
C LEU A 58 3.50 0.33 -5.51
N ASP A 59 3.66 1.16 -6.53
CA ASP A 59 3.64 0.75 -7.93
C ASP A 59 4.94 0.03 -8.29
N MET A 60 4.86 -1.25 -8.67
CA MET A 60 6.04 -2.04 -8.99
C MET A 60 6.66 -1.72 -10.35
N PHE A 61 5.98 -0.99 -11.23
CA PHE A 61 6.52 -0.64 -12.54
C PHE A 61 7.57 0.48 -12.45
N ASN A 62 7.28 1.50 -11.65
CA ASN A 62 8.11 2.71 -11.53
C ASN A 62 8.59 2.98 -10.10
N SER A 63 8.26 2.11 -9.14
CA SER A 63 8.59 2.27 -7.71
C SER A 63 8.01 3.54 -7.08
N GLU A 64 6.92 4.08 -7.62
CA GLU A 64 6.23 5.23 -7.03
C GLU A 64 5.32 4.79 -5.90
N ILE A 65 5.33 5.54 -4.79
CA ILE A 65 4.38 5.35 -3.70
C ILE A 65 3.05 5.99 -4.12
N LEU A 66 2.02 5.16 -4.28
CA LEU A 66 0.66 5.57 -4.65
C LEU A 66 -0.06 6.20 -3.47
N SER A 67 0.01 5.53 -2.33
CA SER A 67 -0.55 6.00 -1.07
C SER A 67 0.24 5.40 0.09
N TYR A 68 0.19 6.06 1.24
CA TYR A 68 0.76 5.51 2.45
C TYR A 68 0.04 6.06 3.67
N ARG A 69 0.16 5.34 4.78
CA ARG A 69 -0.23 5.86 6.10
C ARG A 69 0.77 5.50 7.17
N LEU A 70 0.87 6.37 8.16
CA LEU A 70 1.63 6.18 9.38
C LEU A 70 0.66 6.04 10.55
N SER A 71 0.95 5.11 11.46
CA SER A 71 0.16 4.91 12.67
C SER A 71 1.03 4.48 13.84
N GLU A 72 0.67 4.84 15.06
CA GLU A 72 1.40 4.37 16.26
C GLU A 72 1.13 2.90 16.59
N ARG A 73 0.05 2.34 16.03
CA ARG A 73 -0.42 0.97 16.27
C ARG A 73 -1.03 0.43 14.97
N PRO A 74 -0.92 -0.88 14.67
CA PRO A 74 -1.55 -1.46 13.48
C PRO A 74 -3.06 -1.19 13.50
N ASN A 75 -3.56 -0.49 12.49
CA ASN A 75 -4.95 -0.05 12.45
C ASN A 75 -5.59 -0.36 11.08
N ALA A 76 -6.62 -1.20 11.09
CA ALA A 76 -7.33 -1.58 9.88
C ALA A 76 -7.94 -0.40 9.14
N LYS A 77 -8.47 0.59 9.86
CA LYS A 77 -9.07 1.78 9.24
C LYS A 77 -8.01 2.53 8.43
N VAL A 78 -6.83 2.69 9.01
CA VAL A 78 -5.71 3.39 8.37
C VAL A 78 -5.29 2.66 7.09
N ILE A 79 -5.18 1.33 7.13
CA ILE A 79 -4.87 0.51 5.94
C ILE A 79 -5.95 0.62 4.88
N MET A 80 -7.23 0.59 5.26
CA MET A 80 -8.36 0.73 4.34
C MET A 80 -8.41 2.13 3.71
N ASP A 81 -8.13 3.19 4.48
CA ASP A 81 -8.07 4.57 3.98
C ASP A 81 -6.92 4.77 2.99
N ALA A 82 -5.80 4.06 3.16
CA ALA A 82 -4.69 4.06 2.20
C ALA A 82 -5.03 3.26 0.94
N LEU A 83 -5.69 2.10 1.11
CA LEU A 83 -6.17 1.28 0.01
C LEU A 83 -7.13 2.07 -0.88
N ASP A 84 -8.06 2.81 -0.28
CA ASP A 84 -9.04 3.61 -1.02
C ASP A 84 -8.35 4.62 -1.94
N GLU A 85 -7.33 5.32 -1.45
CA GLU A 85 -6.53 6.25 -2.25
C GLU A 85 -5.78 5.54 -3.39
N ALA A 86 -5.17 4.38 -3.12
CA ALA A 86 -4.48 3.59 -4.14
C ALA A 86 -5.45 3.11 -5.24
N ILE A 87 -6.64 2.65 -4.86
CA ILE A 87 -7.68 2.21 -5.82
C ILE A 87 -8.11 3.36 -6.72
N GLU A 88 -8.34 4.56 -6.18
CA GLU A 88 -8.72 5.71 -6.99
C GLU A 88 -7.65 6.07 -8.03
N ILE A 89 -6.37 5.91 -7.68
CA ILE A 89 -5.25 6.10 -8.62
C ILE A 89 -5.26 4.98 -9.68
N ALA A 90 -5.42 3.72 -9.25
CA ALA A 90 -5.41 2.55 -10.12
C ALA A 90 -6.59 2.47 -11.10
N LYS A 91 -7.71 3.18 -10.86
CA LYS A 91 -8.84 3.27 -11.81
C LYS A 91 -8.44 3.82 -13.18
N GLY A 92 -7.35 4.60 -13.25
CA GLY A 92 -6.80 5.09 -14.51
C GLY A 92 -6.07 4.03 -15.35
N CYS A 93 -5.87 2.82 -14.81
CA CYS A 93 -5.15 1.74 -15.49
C CYS A 93 -6.06 0.99 -16.46
N THR A 94 -5.61 0.84 -17.71
CA THR A 94 -6.28 -0.01 -18.73
C THR A 94 -5.96 -1.49 -18.57
N TYR A 95 -5.02 -1.82 -17.68
CA TYR A 95 -4.48 -3.16 -17.48
C TYR A 95 -5.10 -3.84 -16.26
N ARG A 96 -4.99 -5.17 -16.22
CA ARG A 96 -5.39 -5.93 -15.05
C ARG A 96 -4.48 -5.58 -13.86
N THR A 97 -5.07 -5.04 -12.81
CA THR A 97 -4.36 -4.72 -11.56
C THR A 97 -4.28 -5.94 -10.62
N THR A 98 -3.07 -6.24 -10.15
CA THR A 98 -2.80 -7.29 -9.17
C THR A 98 -2.09 -6.70 -7.95
N LEU A 99 -2.73 -6.73 -6.80
CA LEU A 99 -2.15 -6.29 -5.55
C LEU A 99 -1.42 -7.46 -4.86
N LEU A 100 -0.12 -7.30 -4.66
CA LEU A 100 0.78 -8.18 -3.93
C LEU A 100 0.79 -7.77 -2.45
N SER A 101 0.24 -8.60 -1.57
CA SER A 101 0.28 -8.36 -0.12
C SER A 101 1.03 -9.46 0.61
N ASN A 102 1.41 -9.20 1.86
CA ASN A 102 1.79 -10.26 2.78
C ASN A 102 0.54 -10.98 3.34
N GLN A 103 0.73 -12.03 4.15
CA GLN A 103 -0.35 -12.72 4.86
C GLN A 103 -0.67 -12.08 6.23
N GLY A 104 -0.52 -10.76 6.36
CA GLY A 104 -0.94 -10.04 7.56
C GLY A 104 -2.44 -10.11 7.78
N TRP A 105 -2.89 -9.99 9.03
CA TRP A 105 -4.32 -10.09 9.39
C TRP A 105 -5.18 -9.05 8.65
N ALA A 106 -4.67 -7.83 8.47
CA ALA A 106 -5.38 -6.74 7.82
C ALA A 106 -5.69 -7.05 6.35
N TYR A 107 -4.73 -7.64 5.63
CA TYR A 107 -4.87 -8.01 4.22
C TYR A 107 -5.75 -9.25 4.00
N GLN A 108 -6.06 -9.98 5.07
CA GLN A 108 -6.99 -11.13 5.06
C GLN A 108 -8.42 -10.73 5.45
N MET A 109 -8.65 -9.47 5.86
CA MET A 109 -9.98 -9.02 6.26
C MET A 109 -10.99 -9.15 5.12
N LYS A 110 -12.20 -9.64 5.41
CA LYS A 110 -13.28 -9.78 4.41
C LYS A 110 -13.62 -8.46 3.74
N SER A 111 -13.60 -7.35 4.48
CA SER A 111 -13.83 -6.01 3.93
C SER A 111 -12.75 -5.59 2.94
N TYR A 112 -11.48 -5.88 3.24
CA TYR A 112 -10.34 -5.62 2.35
C TYR A 112 -10.48 -6.42 1.04
N VAL A 113 -10.66 -7.74 1.14
CA VAL A 113 -10.82 -8.62 -0.02
C VAL A 113 -12.06 -8.24 -0.85
N LYS A 114 -13.18 -7.93 -0.20
CA LYS A 114 -14.41 -7.49 -0.89
C LYS A 114 -14.18 -6.19 -1.65
N LYS A 115 -13.46 -5.23 -1.04
CA LYS A 115 -13.19 -3.95 -1.68
C LYS A 115 -12.28 -4.09 -2.91
N LEU A 116 -11.27 -4.96 -2.87
CA LEU A 116 -10.46 -5.28 -4.05
C LEU A 116 -11.31 -5.91 -5.17
N LYS A 117 -12.13 -6.92 -4.83
CA LYS A 117 -13.02 -7.59 -5.80
C LYS A 117 -14.00 -6.62 -6.46
N ASN A 118 -14.60 -5.73 -5.68
CA ASN A 118 -15.54 -4.73 -6.19
C ASN A 118 -14.90 -3.74 -7.20
N ASN A 119 -13.57 -3.57 -7.14
CA ASN A 119 -12.83 -2.71 -8.05
C ASN A 119 -12.05 -3.50 -9.12
N GLY A 120 -12.34 -4.79 -9.29
CA GLY A 120 -11.68 -5.63 -10.30
C GLY A 120 -10.19 -5.90 -10.03
N ILE A 121 -9.72 -5.67 -8.80
CA ILE A 121 -8.32 -5.85 -8.40
C ILE A 121 -8.13 -7.27 -7.87
N PHE A 122 -7.10 -7.95 -8.39
CA PHE A 122 -6.76 -9.30 -7.98
C PHE A 122 -5.73 -9.27 -6.86
N GLN A 123 -5.99 -9.96 -5.76
CA GLN A 123 -5.01 -10.09 -4.68
C GLN A 123 -4.13 -11.33 -4.90
N SER A 124 -2.83 -11.18 -4.67
CA SER A 124 -1.88 -12.27 -4.52
C SER A 124 -1.14 -12.10 -3.19
N MET A 125 -0.97 -13.18 -2.43
CA MET A 125 -0.31 -13.14 -1.14
C MET A 125 1.00 -13.92 -1.16
N SER A 126 2.05 -13.38 -0.52
CA SER A 126 3.32 -14.08 -0.36
C SER A 126 3.15 -15.37 0.47
N ARG A 127 4.03 -16.37 0.28
CA ARG A 127 3.96 -17.65 1.01
C ARG A 127 4.41 -17.49 2.46
N LYS A 128 3.59 -17.93 3.42
CA LYS A 128 4.03 -18.12 4.81
C LYS A 128 5.00 -19.30 4.89
N ARG A 129 6.19 -19.08 5.45
CA ARG A 129 7.09 -20.20 5.79
C ARG A 129 6.44 -21.02 6.91
N LYS A 130 6.17 -22.29 6.66
CA LYS A 130 5.96 -23.28 7.73
C LYS A 130 7.35 -23.61 8.27
N LEU A 131 7.63 -23.24 9.51
CA LEU A 131 8.70 -23.88 10.26
C LEU A 131 8.19 -25.29 10.55
N SER A 132 8.82 -26.30 9.95
CA SER A 132 8.66 -27.69 10.40
C SER A 132 9.26 -27.76 11.80
N GLY A 133 8.40 -27.93 12.80
CA GLY A 133 8.79 -28.34 14.14
C GLY A 133 8.89 -29.85 14.23
#